data_AF-A0A2E6F2U4-F1
#
_entry.id   AF-A0A2E6F2U4-F1
#
_cell.length_a   1.000
_cell.length_b   1.000
_cell.length_c   1.000
_cell.angle_alpha   90.00
_cell.angle_beta   90.00
_cell.angle_gamma   90.00
#
_symmetry.space_group_name_H-M   'P 1'
#
loop_
_entity.id
_entity.type
_entity.pdbx_description
1 polymer ?
#
loop_
_entity_poly.entity_id
_entity_poly.type
_entity_poly.pdbx_seq_one_letter_code
_entity_poly.pdbx_strand_id
1 'polypeptide(L)'
;MVVGEKMYYDNQEIIHMIVWSYIFLVPIFGVFGGFKLINRKFTLIMCFLAVFGGWFAMIGYYTGLRGCDDDSFFEVIGVLMFLISFLGVPFNVFWWLSSIPNVEIDSWDLFRMVLLHAVVIFLTLVLFEDGLVDDFFCGGSGPH
;
A
#
# COMPACT_ATOMS: atom_id res chain seq x y z
N MET A 1 -38.85 -50.51 12.53
CA MET A 1 -38.37 -49.71 11.38
C MET A 1 -38.24 -48.21 11.68
N VAL A 2 -38.64 -47.70 12.87
CA VAL A 2 -38.66 -46.26 13.18
C VAL A 2 -37.32 -45.69 13.68
N VAL A 3 -36.39 -46.55 14.11
CA VAL A 3 -35.09 -46.12 14.69
C VAL A 3 -34.08 -45.70 13.60
N GLY A 4 -34.18 -46.26 12.40
CA GLY A 4 -33.26 -45.97 11.28
C GLY A 4 -33.50 -44.62 10.61
N GLU A 5 -34.75 -44.19 10.50
CA GLU A 5 -35.10 -42.89 9.90
C GLU A 5 -34.63 -41.72 10.77
N LYS A 6 -34.72 -41.83 12.10
CA LYS A 6 -34.33 -40.74 13.01
C LYS A 6 -32.82 -40.48 12.99
N MET A 7 -32.00 -41.55 12.89
CA MET A 7 -30.55 -41.42 12.73
C MET A 7 -30.14 -40.84 11.37
N TYR A 8 -30.92 -41.10 10.32
CA TYR A 8 -30.65 -40.56 8.98
C TYR A 8 -30.86 -39.05 8.93
N TYR A 9 -31.95 -38.54 9.51
CA TYR A 9 -32.23 -37.10 9.60
C TYR A 9 -31.24 -36.35 10.50
N ASP A 10 -30.85 -36.93 11.64
CA ASP A 10 -29.87 -36.32 12.56
C ASP A 10 -28.48 -36.19 11.92
N ASN A 11 -28.03 -37.21 11.18
CA ASN A 11 -26.80 -37.11 10.40
C ASN A 11 -26.90 -36.09 9.25
N GLN A 12 -28.08 -35.90 8.66
CA GLN A 12 -28.26 -34.92 7.58
C GLN A 12 -28.15 -33.47 8.07
N GLU A 13 -28.68 -33.18 9.27
CA GLU A 13 -28.55 -31.90 9.96
C GLU A 13 -27.07 -31.60 10.30
N ILE A 14 -26.33 -32.59 10.80
CA ILE A 14 -24.89 -32.46 11.10
C ILE A 14 -24.08 -32.21 9.83
N ILE A 15 -24.35 -32.93 8.74
CA ILE A 15 -23.68 -32.73 7.44
C ILE A 15 -23.98 -31.34 6.90
N HIS A 16 -25.24 -30.87 6.99
CA HIS A 16 -25.58 -29.50 6.62
C HIS A 16 -24.78 -28.50 7.46
N MET A 17 -24.76 -28.65 8.79
CA MET A 17 -24.05 -27.73 9.68
C MET A 17 -22.54 -27.68 9.39
N ILE A 18 -21.92 -28.81 9.05
CA ILE A 18 -20.52 -28.89 8.60
C ILE A 18 -20.34 -28.19 7.25
N VAL A 19 -21.19 -28.47 6.26
CA VAL A 19 -21.10 -27.85 4.92
C VAL A 19 -21.30 -26.33 5.00
N TRP A 20 -22.24 -25.86 5.80
CA TRP A 20 -22.45 -24.43 6.05
C TRP A 20 -21.25 -23.79 6.77
N SER A 21 -20.59 -24.50 7.69
CA SER A 21 -19.36 -24.00 8.31
C SER A 21 -18.20 -23.84 7.31
N TYR A 22 -18.02 -24.78 6.37
CA TYR A 22 -16.98 -24.69 5.35
C TYR A 22 -17.26 -23.63 4.29
N ILE A 23 -18.53 -23.45 3.88
CA ILE A 23 -18.93 -22.44 2.89
C ILE A 23 -18.72 -21.01 3.42
N PHE A 24 -18.92 -20.77 4.71
CA PHE A 24 -18.74 -19.44 5.30
C PHE A 24 -17.31 -19.19 5.82
N LEU A 25 -16.63 -20.18 6.40
CA LEU A 25 -15.30 -19.97 7.01
C LEU A 25 -14.17 -19.95 5.98
N VAL A 26 -14.21 -20.77 4.92
CA VAL A 26 -13.14 -20.85 3.91
C VAL A 26 -12.93 -19.54 3.11
N PRO A 27 -13.97 -18.81 2.65
CA PRO A 27 -13.76 -17.52 1.98
C PRO A 27 -13.25 -16.43 2.95
N ILE A 28 -13.60 -16.51 4.23
CA ILE A 28 -13.13 -15.56 5.25
C ILE A 28 -11.61 -15.72 5.46
N PHE A 29 -11.10 -16.94 5.70
CA PHE A 29 -9.66 -17.20 5.84
C PHE A 29 -8.86 -16.94 4.55
N GLY A 30 -9.45 -17.22 3.37
CA GLY A 30 -8.82 -16.93 2.07
C GLY A 30 -8.69 -15.44 1.76
N VAL A 31 -9.65 -14.63 2.18
CA VAL A 31 -9.62 -13.15 2.05
C VAL A 31 -8.53 -12.56 2.95
N PHE A 32 -8.32 -13.08 4.16
CA PHE A 32 -7.33 -12.55 5.10
C PHE A 32 -5.88 -12.92 4.75
N GLY A 33 -5.63 -14.12 4.23
CA GLY A 33 -4.31 -14.47 3.66
C GLY A 33 -3.95 -13.58 2.47
N GLY A 34 -4.93 -13.23 1.64
CA GLY A 34 -4.79 -12.26 0.56
C GLY A 34 -4.51 -10.85 1.06
N PHE A 35 -5.19 -10.41 2.12
CA PHE A 35 -5.07 -9.06 2.69
C PHE A 35 -3.63 -8.68 3.05
N LYS A 36 -2.91 -9.58 3.73
CA LYS A 36 -1.50 -9.40 4.09
C LYS A 36 -0.59 -9.31 2.86
N LEU A 37 -0.76 -10.23 1.91
CA LEU A 37 0.06 -10.31 0.71
C LEU A 37 -0.15 -9.09 -0.19
N ILE A 38 -1.40 -8.63 -0.32
CA ILE A 38 -1.76 -7.45 -1.12
C ILE A 38 -1.15 -6.20 -0.50
N ASN A 39 -1.30 -5.98 0.81
CA ASN A 39 -0.70 -4.81 1.48
C ASN A 39 0.82 -4.78 1.30
N ARG A 40 1.50 -5.93 1.47
CA ARG A 40 2.94 -6.01 1.31
C ARG A 40 3.39 -5.70 -0.12
N LYS A 41 2.72 -6.27 -1.13
CA LYS A 41 3.01 -5.98 -2.54
C LYS A 41 2.78 -4.51 -2.87
N PHE A 42 1.64 -3.97 -2.45
CA PHE A 42 1.31 -2.56 -2.63
C PHE A 42 2.37 -1.65 -2.01
N THR A 43 2.73 -1.92 -0.74
CA THR A 43 3.77 -1.16 -0.03
C THR A 43 5.11 -1.20 -0.76
N LEU A 44 5.55 -2.38 -1.20
CA LEU A 44 6.82 -2.51 -1.93
C LEU A 44 6.80 -1.80 -3.28
N ILE A 45 5.68 -1.84 -4.01
CA ILE A 45 5.50 -1.10 -5.27
C ILE A 45 5.59 0.40 -5.00
N MET A 46 4.94 0.90 -3.95
CA MET A 46 5.02 2.31 -3.59
C MET A 46 6.45 2.70 -3.20
N CYS A 47 7.11 1.95 -2.32
CA CYS A 47 8.52 2.17 -1.99
C CYS A 47 9.42 2.22 -3.24
N PHE A 48 9.20 1.33 -4.21
CA PHE A 48 9.91 1.35 -5.48
C PHE A 48 9.61 2.63 -6.28
N LEU A 49 8.33 3.02 -6.36
CA LEU A 49 7.88 4.22 -7.03
C LEU A 49 8.48 5.49 -6.41
N ALA A 50 8.60 5.57 -5.08
CA ALA A 50 9.28 6.66 -4.39
C ALA A 50 10.74 6.76 -4.82
N VAL A 51 11.51 5.69 -4.67
CA VAL A 51 12.95 5.69 -4.97
C VAL A 51 13.23 5.99 -6.44
N PHE A 52 12.49 5.36 -7.36
CA PHE A 52 12.63 5.63 -8.79
C PHE A 52 12.11 7.01 -9.17
N GLY A 53 11.07 7.50 -8.50
CA GLY A 53 10.57 8.86 -8.66
C GLY A 53 11.63 9.89 -8.31
N GLY A 54 12.24 9.78 -7.13
CA GLY A 54 13.35 10.66 -6.72
C GLY A 54 14.57 10.56 -7.65
N TRP A 55 14.90 9.35 -8.11
CA TRP A 55 15.98 9.16 -9.09
C TRP A 55 15.69 9.84 -10.44
N PHE A 56 14.49 9.69 -10.98
CA PHE A 56 14.09 10.37 -12.23
C PHE A 56 14.02 11.87 -12.06
N ALA A 57 13.54 12.33 -10.90
CA ALA A 57 13.50 13.75 -10.57
C ALA A 57 14.90 14.36 -10.60
N MET A 58 15.89 13.70 -9.99
CA MET A 58 17.29 14.15 -10.05
C MET A 58 17.90 14.10 -11.45
N ILE A 59 17.60 13.08 -12.27
CA ILE A 59 18.04 13.07 -13.66
C ILE A 59 17.46 14.28 -14.39
N GLY A 60 16.18 14.55 -14.17
CA GLY A 60 15.50 15.71 -14.73
C GLY A 60 16.19 17.01 -14.34
N TYR A 61 16.41 17.22 -13.04
CA TYR A 61 17.12 18.37 -12.50
C TYR A 61 18.50 18.62 -13.14
N TYR A 62 19.29 17.58 -13.42
CA TYR A 62 20.61 17.74 -14.05
C TYR A 62 20.57 17.87 -15.58
N THR A 63 19.49 17.47 -16.23
CA THR A 63 19.38 17.48 -17.71
C THR A 63 18.46 18.57 -18.25
N GLY A 64 17.59 19.13 -17.40
CA GLY A 64 16.69 20.24 -17.71
C GLY A 64 17.43 21.57 -17.85
N LEU A 65 16.77 22.52 -18.52
CA LEU A 65 17.21 23.91 -18.50
C LEU A 65 16.88 24.46 -17.12
N ARG A 66 17.84 25.13 -16.47
CA ARG A 66 17.62 25.69 -15.14
C ARG A 66 16.67 26.89 -15.24
N GLY A 67 15.44 26.73 -14.74
CA GLY A 67 14.46 27.79 -14.61
C GLY A 67 13.09 27.26 -14.22
N CYS A 68 12.33 28.05 -13.45
CA CYS A 68 11.01 27.67 -12.91
C CYS A 68 9.90 27.37 -13.93
N ASP A 69 10.15 27.58 -15.23
CA ASP A 69 9.15 27.37 -16.30
C ASP A 69 9.55 26.23 -17.25
N ASP A 70 10.73 25.63 -17.11
CA ASP A 70 11.31 24.67 -18.05
C ASP A 70 11.59 23.31 -17.39
N ASP A 71 10.58 22.72 -16.76
CA ASP A 71 10.67 21.38 -16.17
C ASP A 71 10.96 20.35 -17.25
N SER A 72 11.96 19.50 -16.99
CA SER A 72 12.24 18.39 -17.90
C SER A 72 11.17 17.29 -17.78
N PHE A 73 10.92 16.54 -18.85
CA PHE A 73 9.97 15.41 -18.81
C PHE A 73 10.28 14.39 -17.70
N PHE A 74 11.56 14.18 -17.39
CA PHE A 74 12.00 13.25 -16.33
C PHE A 74 11.74 13.79 -14.93
N GLU A 75 11.82 15.10 -14.73
CA GLU A 75 11.50 15.79 -13.49
C GLU A 75 10.02 15.65 -13.16
N VAL A 76 9.15 16.03 -14.09
CA VAL A 76 7.69 15.92 -13.92
C VAL A 76 7.26 14.49 -13.62
N ILE A 77 7.78 13.50 -14.35
CA ILE A 77 7.46 12.09 -14.10
C ILE A 77 8.02 11.63 -12.75
N GLY A 78 9.25 12.02 -12.41
CA GLY A 78 9.89 11.67 -11.15
C GLY A 78 9.10 12.17 -9.94
N VAL A 79 8.74 13.46 -9.96
CA VAL A 79 7.92 14.11 -8.94
C VAL A 79 6.53 13.47 -8.86
N LEU A 80 5.87 13.18 -9.99
CA LEU A 80 4.57 12.49 -9.99
C LEU A 80 4.65 11.08 -9.39
N MET A 81 5.68 10.29 -9.74
CA MET A 81 5.91 8.97 -9.18
C MET A 81 6.12 9.03 -7.66
N PHE A 82 6.91 9.99 -7.19
CA PHE A 82 7.11 10.24 -5.77
C PHE A 82 5.81 10.65 -5.07
N LEU A 83 5.04 11.57 -5.66
CA LEU A 83 3.77 12.06 -5.10
C LEU A 83 2.72 10.94 -4.98
N ILE A 84 2.61 10.07 -5.98
CA ILE A 84 1.74 8.88 -5.93
C ILE A 84 2.15 7.98 -4.77
N SER A 85 3.46 7.75 -4.58
CA SER A 85 3.95 6.96 -3.44
C SER A 85 3.67 7.64 -2.11
N PHE A 86 3.87 8.96 -2.02
CA PHE A 86 3.61 9.75 -0.82
C PHE A 86 2.14 9.63 -0.39
N LEU A 87 1.21 9.74 -1.33
CA LEU A 87 -0.22 9.49 -1.09
C LEU A 87 -0.50 8.02 -0.71
N GLY A 88 0.36 7.07 -1.06
CA GLY A 88 0.25 5.67 -0.63
C GLY A 88 0.46 5.45 0.87
N VAL A 89 1.12 6.37 1.58
CA VAL A 89 1.33 6.28 3.05
C VAL A 89 0.01 6.33 3.83
N PRO A 90 -0.89 7.33 3.65
CA PRO A 90 -2.17 7.33 4.34
C PRO A 90 -3.05 6.13 3.98
N PHE A 91 -2.96 5.59 2.76
CA PHE A 91 -3.62 4.33 2.40
C PHE A 91 -3.10 3.16 3.23
N ASN A 92 -1.78 3.04 3.41
CA ASN A 92 -1.19 2.02 4.28
C ASN A 92 -1.62 2.21 5.74
N VAL A 93 -1.69 3.45 6.23
CA VAL A 93 -2.18 3.75 7.58
C VAL A 93 -3.64 3.32 7.73
N PHE A 94 -4.50 3.65 6.77
CA PHE A 94 -5.91 3.23 6.76
C PHE A 94 -6.05 1.70 6.78
N TRP A 95 -5.22 1.01 5.99
CA TRP A 95 -5.17 -0.45 5.95
C TRP A 95 -4.79 -1.04 7.31
N TRP A 96 -3.77 -0.48 7.95
CA TRP A 96 -3.36 -0.87 9.30
C TRP A 96 -4.46 -0.60 10.34
N LEU A 97 -5.07 0.58 10.35
CA LEU A 97 -6.17 0.91 11.27
C LEU A 97 -7.35 -0.05 11.11
N SER A 98 -7.67 -0.42 9.87
CA SER A 98 -8.72 -1.39 9.55
C SER A 98 -8.43 -2.81 10.06
N SER A 99 -7.16 -3.14 10.34
CA SER A 99 -6.75 -4.44 10.88
C SER A 99 -6.88 -4.56 12.41
N ILE A 100 -6.90 -3.45 13.14
CA ILE A 100 -6.94 -3.42 14.62
C ILE A 100 -8.12 -4.21 15.21
N PRO A 101 -9.37 -4.07 14.72
CA PRO A 101 -10.49 -4.81 15.28
C PRO A 101 -10.50 -6.31 14.90
N ASN A 102 -9.61 -6.76 14.02
CA ASN A 102 -9.60 -8.12 13.50
C ASN A 102 -8.50 -8.97 14.14
N VAL A 103 -8.91 -9.94 14.97
CA VAL A 103 -8.00 -10.85 15.68
C VAL A 103 -7.26 -11.85 14.77
N GLU A 104 -7.74 -12.06 13.54
CA GLU A 104 -7.12 -12.97 12.57
C GLU A 104 -5.97 -12.31 11.80
N ILE A 105 -5.91 -10.97 11.81
CA ILE A 105 -4.90 -10.20 11.08
C ILE A 105 -3.82 -9.73 12.06
N ASP A 106 -2.57 -10.08 11.75
CA ASP A 106 -1.41 -9.56 12.48
C ASP A 106 -1.21 -8.06 12.16
N SER A 107 -1.86 -7.21 12.96
CA SER A 107 -1.80 -5.75 12.85
C SER A 107 -0.38 -5.20 13.04
N TRP A 108 0.49 -5.93 13.73
CA TRP A 108 1.88 -5.53 13.94
C TRP A 108 2.71 -5.63 12.66
N ASP A 109 2.46 -6.63 11.82
CA ASP A 109 3.13 -6.75 10.52
C ASP A 109 2.72 -5.62 9.58
N LEU A 110 1.44 -5.25 9.57
CA LEU A 110 0.94 -4.10 8.79
C LEU A 110 1.51 -2.77 9.29
N PHE A 111 1.64 -2.60 10.60
CA PHE A 111 2.32 -1.43 11.18
C PHE A 111 3.78 -1.32 10.71
N ARG A 112 4.52 -2.44 10.65
CA ARG A 112 5.89 -2.45 10.12
C ARG A 112 5.95 -2.05 8.65
N MET A 113 4.95 -2.41 7.84
CA MET A 113 4.86 -2.00 6.43
C MET A 113 4.59 -0.50 6.30
N VAL A 114 3.72 0.07 7.14
CA VAL A 114 3.51 1.53 7.22
C VAL A 114 4.83 2.23 7.57
N LEU A 115 5.53 1.76 8.60
CA LEU A 115 6.79 2.35 9.05
C LEU A 115 7.87 2.25 7.97
N LEU A 116 8.00 1.09 7.32
CA LEU A 116 8.90 0.90 6.18
C LEU A 116 8.61 1.93 5.08
N HIS A 117 7.35 2.08 4.68
CA HIS A 117 6.96 3.01 3.63
C HIS A 117 7.29 4.47 4.01
N ALA A 118 6.94 4.87 5.23
CA ALA A 118 7.23 6.21 5.74
C ALA A 118 8.74 6.49 5.78
N VAL A 119 9.55 5.53 6.21
CA VAL A 119 11.01 5.65 6.23
C VAL A 119 11.57 5.76 4.81
N VAL A 120 11.08 4.97 3.86
CA VAL A 120 11.52 5.05 2.46
C VAL A 120 11.17 6.41 1.85
N ILE A 121 9.96 6.92 2.09
CA ILE A 121 9.55 8.26 1.64
C ILE A 121 10.48 9.32 2.23
N PHE A 122 10.72 9.27 3.54
CA PHE A 122 11.59 10.23 4.22
C PHE A 122 13.01 10.19 3.68
N LEU A 123 13.60 9.00 3.53
CA LEU A 123 14.95 8.85 2.98
C LEU A 123 15.03 9.32 1.52
N THR A 124 14.01 9.01 0.72
CA THR A 124 13.94 9.46 -0.68
C THR A 124 13.87 10.99 -0.75
N LEU A 125 13.06 11.62 0.10
CA LEU A 125 12.97 13.07 0.19
C LEU A 125 14.32 13.69 0.56
N VAL A 126 15.01 13.16 1.58
CA VAL A 126 16.31 13.67 2.03
C VAL A 126 17.43 13.46 1.00
N LEU A 127 17.42 12.33 0.29
CA LEU A 127 18.47 12.01 -0.70
C LEU A 127 18.29 12.75 -2.03
N PHE A 128 17.06 13.11 -2.37
CA PHE A 128 16.70 13.69 -3.66
C PHE A 128 15.96 15.02 -3.48
N GLU A 129 16.25 15.77 -2.41
CA GLU A 129 15.55 17.01 -2.09
C GLU A 129 15.67 18.04 -3.20
N ASP A 130 16.86 18.18 -3.79
CA ASP A 130 17.12 19.13 -4.86
C ASP A 130 16.18 18.89 -6.05
N GLY A 131 16.06 17.65 -6.53
CA GLY A 131 15.18 17.35 -7.67
C GLY A 131 13.69 17.23 -7.34
N LEU A 132 13.32 17.04 -6.06
CA LEU A 132 11.92 16.90 -5.66
C LEU A 132 11.32 18.20 -5.14
N VAL A 133 12.13 19.14 -4.66
CA VAL A 133 11.72 20.33 -3.91
C VAL A 133 11.99 21.64 -4.65
N ASP A 134 12.83 21.65 -5.68
CA ASP A 134 13.18 22.88 -6.43
C ASP A 134 11.92 23.65 -6.89
N ASP A 135 10.99 22.94 -7.55
CA ASP A 135 9.81 23.57 -8.15
C ASP A 135 8.71 23.92 -7.15
N PHE A 136 8.72 23.35 -5.93
CA PHE A 136 7.71 23.69 -4.92
C PHE A 136 7.84 25.14 -4.42
N PHE A 137 9.01 25.77 -4.60
CA PHE A 137 9.25 27.16 -4.21
C PHE A 137 9.37 28.11 -5.40
N CYS A 138 9.29 27.59 -6.63
CA CYS A 138 9.15 28.37 -7.84
C CYS A 138 7.78 29.07 -7.88
N GLY A 139 7.77 30.39 -7.64
CA GLY A 139 6.56 31.21 -7.55
C GLY A 139 6.51 32.13 -6.32
N GLY A 140 7.47 32.00 -5.40
CA GLY A 140 7.57 32.82 -4.18
C GLY A 140 8.67 33.87 -4.23
N SER A 141 8.67 34.81 -5.18
CA SER A 141 9.46 36.07 -5.11
C SER A 141 10.93 35.94 -4.61
N GLY A 142 11.64 34.89 -5.00
CA GLY A 142 13.09 34.74 -4.76
C GLY A 142 13.89 35.29 -5.94
N PRO A 143 15.15 35.73 -5.74
CA PRO A 143 15.97 36.27 -6.83
C PRO A 143 16.26 35.17 -7.84
N HIS A 144 15.77 35.41 -9.06
CA HIS A 144 15.94 34.58 -10.26
C HIS A 144 17.40 34.61 -10.71
#